data_AF-A0A0K8PS96-F1
#
_entry.id   AF-A0A0K8PS96-F1
#
_cell.length_a   1.000
_cell.length_b   1.000
_cell.length_c   1.000
_cell.angle_alpha   90.00
_cell.angle_beta   90.00
_cell.angle_gamma   90.00
#
_symmetry.space_group_name_H-M   'P 1'
#
loop_
_entity.id
_entity.type
_entity.pdbx_description
1 polymer ?
#
loop_
_entity_poly.entity_id
_entity_poly.type
_entity_poly.pdbx_seq_one_letter_code
_entity_poly.pdbx_strand_id
1 'polypeptide(L)'
;MRAPVLAVGDGALGFWKALAEVFPDTREQRCWVHKTANVLDSLPKSAQPAAKRAIQDIYNAENKEQARKAVALFAKQYNAKYPKAVKKIVDDEDELLAFYDFPAEHWIHLRTTNPIESTFATVRLRTKVTKGAGSRAAGLAMVFKPVESAQARWRAVNAPHLVALVRAGARFERGHLVERSEILSA
;
A
#
# COMPACT_ATOMS: atom_id res chain seq x y z
N MET A 1 11.22 -20.09 -0.68
CA MET A 1 11.08 -18.65 -0.97
C MET A 1 11.30 -17.89 0.33
N ARG A 2 12.04 -16.78 0.36
CA ARG A 2 12.20 -15.97 1.58
C ARG A 2 10.92 -15.15 1.79
N ALA A 3 10.45 -15.02 3.03
CA ALA A 3 9.29 -14.21 3.35
C ALA A 3 9.48 -12.75 2.89
N PRO A 4 8.46 -12.12 2.29
CA PRO A 4 8.47 -10.68 2.08
C PRO A 4 8.49 -9.95 3.42
N VAL A 5 9.12 -8.77 3.48
CA VAL A 5 9.15 -7.95 4.71
C VAL A 5 7.80 -7.24 4.91
N LEU A 6 7.13 -6.91 3.79
CA LEU A 6 5.86 -6.21 3.75
C LEU A 6 5.00 -6.76 2.61
N ALA A 7 3.73 -6.99 2.89
CA ALA A 7 2.71 -7.24 1.88
C ALA A 7 1.69 -6.10 1.88
N VAL A 8 1.43 -5.53 0.70
CA VAL A 8 0.42 -4.48 0.52
C VAL A 8 -0.76 -5.08 -0.23
N GLY A 9 -1.95 -5.03 0.37
CA GLY A 9 -3.15 -5.64 -0.19
C GLY A 9 -4.41 -4.83 0.07
N ASP A 10 -5.49 -5.22 -0.59
CA ASP A 10 -6.83 -4.72 -0.32
C ASP A 10 -7.46 -5.46 0.88
N GLY A 11 -8.79 -5.40 0.99
CA GLY A 11 -9.56 -6.07 2.05
C GLY A 11 -9.73 -7.58 1.92
N ALA A 12 -9.11 -8.25 0.93
CA ALA A 12 -9.40 -9.64 0.63
C ALA A 12 -8.98 -10.60 1.76
N LEU A 13 -9.96 -11.10 2.53
CA LEU A 13 -9.74 -11.95 3.71
C LEU A 13 -8.96 -13.24 3.42
N GLY A 14 -9.12 -13.83 2.23
CA GLY A 14 -8.41 -15.05 1.86
C GLY A 14 -6.90 -14.85 1.66
N PHE A 15 -6.49 -13.68 1.16
CA PHE A 15 -5.09 -13.34 0.96
C PHE A 15 -4.36 -13.23 2.30
N TRP A 16 -4.91 -12.48 3.26
CA TRP A 16 -4.29 -12.27 4.57
C TRP A 16 -4.21 -13.56 5.40
N LYS A 17 -5.24 -14.40 5.36
CA LYS A 17 -5.20 -15.73 6.00
C LYS A 17 -4.07 -16.60 5.44
N ALA A 18 -3.94 -16.67 4.12
CA ALA A 18 -2.88 -17.45 3.48
C ALA A 18 -1.48 -16.85 3.75
N LEU A 19 -1.37 -15.52 3.79
CA LEU A 19 -0.11 -14.85 4.11
C LEU A 19 0.36 -15.16 5.53
N ALA A 20 -0.54 -15.08 6.52
CA ALA A 20 -0.22 -15.40 7.91
C ALA A 20 0.17 -16.88 8.10
N GLU A 21 -0.41 -17.79 7.32
CA GLU A 21 -0.06 -19.22 7.35
C GLU A 21 1.32 -19.51 6.73
N VAL A 22 1.62 -18.90 5.58
CA VAL A 22 2.84 -19.19 4.81
C VAL A 22 4.03 -18.34 5.27
N PHE A 23 3.79 -17.10 5.67
CA PHE A 23 4.83 -16.13 6.04
C PHE A 23 4.41 -15.29 7.27
N PRO A 24 4.37 -15.89 8.47
CA PRO A 24 3.86 -15.25 9.69
C PRO A 24 4.61 -13.95 10.09
N ASP A 25 5.88 -13.82 9.69
CA ASP A 25 6.69 -12.62 9.97
C ASP A 25 6.46 -11.48 8.97
N THR A 26 5.66 -11.69 7.92
CA THR A 26 5.39 -10.64 6.92
C THR A 26 4.48 -9.59 7.53
N ARG A 27 4.90 -8.32 7.46
CA ARG A 27 4.04 -7.22 7.90
C ARG A 27 2.93 -6.96 6.90
N GLU A 28 1.74 -6.68 7.43
CA GLU A 28 0.58 -6.34 6.62
C GLU A 28 0.46 -4.83 6.42
N GLN A 29 0.11 -4.43 5.20
CA GLN A 29 -0.27 -3.06 4.90
C GLN A 29 -1.53 -2.99 4.05
N ARG A 30 -2.43 -2.11 4.44
CA ARG A 30 -3.66 -1.84 3.70
C ARG A 30 -3.43 -0.83 2.60
N CYS A 31 -3.94 -1.14 1.41
CA CYS A 31 -3.79 -0.28 0.24
C CYS A 31 -4.56 1.03 0.41
N TRP A 32 -3.86 2.17 0.40
CA TRP A 32 -4.45 3.50 0.52
C TRP A 32 -5.45 3.84 -0.59
N VAL A 33 -5.24 3.33 -1.81
CA VAL A 33 -6.17 3.59 -2.94
C VAL A 33 -7.52 2.94 -2.68
N HIS A 34 -7.55 1.64 -2.36
CA HIS A 34 -8.78 0.92 -2.02
C HIS A 34 -9.39 1.43 -0.72
N LYS A 35 -8.57 1.75 0.28
CA LYS A 35 -9.04 2.33 1.53
C LYS A 35 -9.76 3.66 1.29
N THR A 36 -9.17 4.54 0.48
CA THR A 36 -9.79 5.83 0.13
C THR A 36 -11.14 5.62 -0.54
N ALA A 37 -11.24 4.73 -1.53
CA ALA A 37 -12.51 4.41 -2.18
C ALA A 37 -13.56 3.93 -1.16
N ASN A 38 -13.19 2.96 -0.32
CA ASN A 38 -14.08 2.44 0.73
C ASN A 38 -14.58 3.53 1.68
N VAL A 39 -13.72 4.48 2.07
CA VAL A 39 -14.11 5.59 2.95
C VAL A 39 -15.08 6.53 2.23
N LEU A 40 -14.78 6.92 0.99
CA LEU A 40 -15.61 7.83 0.19
C LEU A 40 -17.00 7.25 -0.11
N ASP A 41 -17.11 5.93 -0.31
CA ASP A 41 -18.39 5.24 -0.52
C ASP A 41 -19.32 5.29 0.72
N SER A 42 -18.79 5.64 1.89
CA SER A 42 -19.58 5.89 3.10
C SER A 42 -19.87 7.35 3.36
N LEU A 43 -19.62 8.22 2.39
CA LEU A 43 -19.83 9.66 2.49
C LEU A 43 -20.74 10.16 1.36
N PRO A 44 -21.58 11.18 1.63
CA PRO A 44 -22.32 11.86 0.56
C PRO A 44 -21.33 12.53 -0.40
N LYS A 45 -21.69 12.59 -1.69
CA LYS A 45 -20.84 13.17 -2.76
C LYS A 45 -20.33 14.58 -2.44
N SER A 46 -21.12 15.39 -1.72
CA SER A 46 -20.73 16.75 -1.29
C SER A 46 -19.57 16.77 -0.30
N ALA A 47 -19.42 15.75 0.55
CA ALA A 47 -18.34 15.65 1.54
C ALA A 47 -17.07 14.98 1.00
N GLN A 48 -17.18 14.21 -0.09
CA GLN A 48 -16.09 13.41 -0.64
C GLN A 48 -14.83 14.21 -1.01
N PRO A 49 -14.90 15.40 -1.65
CA PRO A 49 -13.70 16.16 -2.00
C PRO A 49 -12.87 16.57 -0.78
N ALA A 50 -13.53 17.04 0.29
CA ALA A 50 -12.87 17.44 1.53
C ALA A 50 -12.30 16.22 2.27
N ALA A 51 -13.09 15.15 2.38
CA ALA A 51 -12.64 13.92 3.04
C ALA A 51 -11.47 13.28 2.31
N LYS A 52 -11.48 13.30 0.97
CA LYS A 52 -10.36 12.84 0.16
C LYS A 52 -9.09 13.60 0.54
N ARG A 53 -9.11 14.94 0.54
CA ARG A 53 -7.95 15.76 0.93
C ARG A 53 -7.46 15.42 2.34
N ALA A 54 -8.35 15.32 3.31
CA ALA A 54 -7.99 14.93 4.69
C ALA A 54 -7.34 13.53 4.75
N ILE A 55 -7.77 12.58 3.92
CA ILE A 55 -7.11 11.27 3.77
C ILE A 55 -5.70 11.43 3.15
N GLN A 56 -5.54 12.31 2.16
CA GLN A 56 -4.22 12.58 1.57
C GLN A 56 -3.27 13.21 2.59
N ASP A 57 -3.77 14.05 3.48
CA ASP A 57 -2.96 14.64 4.55
C ASP A 57 -2.42 13.57 5.51
N ILE A 58 -3.14 12.45 5.70
CA ILE A 58 -2.67 11.33 6.52
C ILE A 58 -1.48 10.63 5.86
N TYR A 59 -1.63 10.13 4.63
CA TYR A 59 -0.59 9.31 3.98
C TYR A 59 0.55 10.13 3.34
N ASN A 60 0.39 11.46 3.26
CA ASN A 60 1.44 12.37 2.86
C ASN A 60 2.07 13.12 4.04
N ALA A 61 1.68 12.80 5.29
CA ALA A 61 2.32 13.39 6.46
C ALA A 61 3.83 13.10 6.46
N GLU A 62 4.59 14.00 7.08
CA GLU A 62 6.05 13.95 7.13
C GLU A 62 6.60 12.69 7.82
N ASN A 63 5.87 12.16 8.80
CA ASN A 63 6.23 10.97 9.55
C ASN A 63 5.00 10.33 10.18
N LYS A 64 5.19 9.14 10.76
CA LYS A 64 4.13 8.33 11.37
C LYS A 64 3.39 9.08 12.48
N GLU A 65 4.09 9.83 13.31
CA GLU A 65 3.49 10.58 14.42
C GLU A 65 2.56 11.68 13.93
N GLN A 66 2.96 12.41 12.88
CA GLN A 66 2.09 13.40 12.25
C GLN A 66 0.92 12.75 11.52
N ALA A 67 1.13 11.58 10.90
CA ALA A 67 0.04 10.81 10.29
C ALA A 67 -1.03 10.41 11.32
N ARG A 68 -0.62 9.94 12.51
CA ARG A 68 -1.54 9.62 13.61
C ARG A 68 -2.33 10.85 14.10
N LYS A 69 -1.68 12.01 14.17
CA LYS A 69 -2.39 13.28 14.46
C LYS A 69 -3.41 13.62 13.38
N ALA A 70 -3.08 13.40 12.11
CA ALA A 70 -4.01 13.60 10.99
C ALA A 70 -5.19 12.61 11.04
N VAL A 71 -4.98 11.35 11.45
CA VAL A 71 -6.06 10.38 11.70
C VAL A 71 -6.98 10.87 12.81
N ALA A 72 -6.43 11.33 13.94
CA ALA A 72 -7.22 11.89 15.04
C ALA A 72 -8.03 13.13 14.62
N LEU A 73 -7.45 13.99 13.78
CA LEU A 73 -8.15 15.14 13.20
C LEU A 73 -9.29 14.70 12.27
N PHE A 74 -9.05 13.72 11.40
CA PHE A 74 -10.07 13.13 10.52
C PHE A 74 -11.23 12.55 11.36
N ALA A 75 -10.92 11.78 12.40
CA ALA A 75 -11.92 11.25 13.31
C ALA A 75 -12.73 12.39 13.97
N LYS A 76 -12.08 13.42 14.50
CA LYS A 76 -12.76 14.56 15.11
C LYS A 76 -13.72 15.27 14.15
N GLN A 77 -13.33 15.44 12.89
CA GLN A 77 -14.13 16.13 11.88
C GLN A 77 -15.33 15.32 11.40
N TYR A 78 -15.16 14.00 11.18
CA TYR A 78 -16.16 13.20 10.48
C TYR A 78 -16.95 12.25 11.40
N ASN A 79 -16.48 11.93 12.62
CA ASN A 79 -17.07 10.87 13.43
C ASN A 79 -18.52 11.14 13.86
N ALA A 80 -18.86 12.39 14.16
CA ALA A 80 -20.21 12.75 14.60
C ALA A 80 -21.29 12.49 13.53
N LYS A 81 -20.94 12.65 12.24
CA LYS A 81 -21.88 12.47 11.11
C LYS A 81 -21.69 11.17 10.36
N TYR A 82 -20.45 10.67 10.29
CA TYR A 82 -20.05 9.56 9.44
C TYR A 82 -19.15 8.56 10.20
N PRO A 83 -19.62 7.97 11.32
CA PRO A 83 -18.82 7.06 12.14
C PRO A 83 -18.33 5.83 11.36
N LYS A 84 -19.12 5.35 10.38
CA LYS A 84 -18.73 4.24 9.50
C LYS A 84 -17.52 4.58 8.61
N ALA A 85 -17.40 5.82 8.16
CA ALA A 85 -16.27 6.28 7.36
C ALA A 85 -15.00 6.39 8.21
N VAL A 86 -15.14 6.86 9.46
CA VAL A 86 -14.02 6.97 10.41
C VAL A 86 -13.50 5.61 10.84
N LYS A 87 -14.38 4.67 11.20
CA LYS A 87 -14.00 3.30 11.57
C LYS A 87 -13.11 2.62 10.53
N LYS A 88 -13.39 2.83 9.24
CA LYS A 88 -12.57 2.27 8.15
C LYS A 88 -11.10 2.69 8.22
N ILE A 89 -10.77 3.86 8.78
CA ILE A 89 -9.39 4.31 8.95
C ILE A 89 -8.86 3.89 10.33
N VAL A 90 -9.63 4.15 11.39
CA VAL A 90 -9.18 3.91 12.78
C VAL A 90 -8.97 2.42 13.07
N ASP A 91 -9.84 1.55 12.54
CA ASP A 91 -9.74 0.10 12.80
C ASP A 91 -8.53 -0.55 12.09
N ASP A 92 -8.02 0.07 11.01
CA ASP A 92 -6.87 -0.40 10.22
C ASP A 92 -5.68 0.59 10.32
N GLU A 93 -5.59 1.40 11.38
CA GLU A 93 -4.64 2.53 11.46
C GLU A 93 -3.17 2.05 11.34
N ASP A 94 -2.80 1.02 12.10
CA ASP A 94 -1.42 0.54 12.14
C ASP A 94 -0.99 -0.09 10.81
N GLU A 95 -1.87 -0.86 10.17
CA GLU A 95 -1.61 -1.44 8.85
C GLU A 95 -1.62 -0.36 7.75
N LEU A 96 -2.41 0.70 7.88
CA LEU A 96 -2.38 1.81 6.93
C LEU A 96 -1.09 2.63 7.02
N LEU A 97 -0.53 2.76 8.22
CA LEU A 97 0.68 3.53 8.50
C LEU A 97 1.96 2.69 8.49
N ALA A 98 1.88 1.39 8.20
CA ALA A 98 3.02 0.47 8.21
C ALA A 98 4.18 0.93 7.31
N PHE A 99 3.89 1.57 6.16
CA PHE A 99 4.93 2.06 5.24
C PHE A 99 5.89 3.08 5.87
N TYR A 100 5.47 3.82 6.92
CA TYR A 100 6.34 4.80 7.57
C TYR A 100 7.56 4.20 8.27
N ASP A 101 7.52 2.89 8.55
CA ASP A 101 8.64 2.16 9.16
C ASP A 101 9.66 1.67 8.12
N PHE A 102 9.51 2.10 6.85
CA PHE A 102 10.41 1.81 5.72
C PHE A 102 11.11 3.10 5.26
N PRO A 103 12.14 3.03 4.41
CA PRO A 103 12.82 4.22 3.89
C PRO A 103 11.86 5.23 3.26
N ALA A 104 12.09 6.53 3.52
CA ALA A 104 11.25 7.61 2.98
C ALA A 104 11.15 7.58 1.45
N GLU A 105 12.22 7.17 0.78
CA GLU A 105 12.30 7.03 -0.67
C GLU A 105 11.30 5.99 -1.21
N HIS A 106 10.95 4.99 -0.40
CA HIS A 106 10.05 3.91 -0.78
C HIS A 106 8.58 4.28 -0.58
N TRP A 107 8.26 5.26 0.27
CA TRP A 107 6.88 5.61 0.64
C TRP A 107 5.99 5.93 -0.57
N ILE A 108 6.54 6.62 -1.57
CA ILE A 108 5.80 6.95 -2.81
C ILE A 108 5.31 5.70 -3.55
N HIS A 109 6.08 4.60 -3.51
CA HIS A 109 5.74 3.34 -4.14
C HIS A 109 4.77 2.53 -3.28
N LEU A 110 4.92 2.58 -1.95
CA LEU A 110 4.09 1.83 -0.99
C LEU A 110 2.68 2.41 -0.82
N ARG A 111 2.51 3.74 -0.95
CA ARG A 111 1.21 4.41 -0.79
C ARG A 111 0.37 4.49 -2.07
N THR A 112 0.87 3.98 -3.19
CA THR A 112 0.18 4.01 -4.49
C THR A 112 0.06 2.62 -5.09
N THR A 113 -0.86 2.45 -6.03
CA THR A 113 -0.98 1.21 -6.81
C THR A 113 -0.24 1.30 -8.15
N ASN A 114 0.51 2.38 -8.41
CA ASN A 114 1.19 2.55 -9.69
C ASN A 114 2.13 1.39 -10.07
N PRO A 115 2.91 0.77 -9.14
CA PRO A 115 3.74 -0.38 -9.47
C PRO A 115 2.98 -1.56 -10.10
N ILE A 116 1.72 -1.78 -9.69
CA ILE A 116 0.88 -2.85 -10.24
C ILE A 116 0.01 -2.35 -11.41
N GLU A 117 -0.57 -1.15 -11.30
CA GLU A 117 -1.52 -0.61 -12.27
C GLU A 117 -0.86 -0.23 -13.59
N SER A 118 0.40 0.25 -13.56
CA SER A 118 1.17 0.54 -14.77
C SER A 118 1.45 -0.74 -15.58
N THR A 119 1.73 -1.86 -14.89
CA THR A 119 1.90 -3.17 -15.51
C THR A 119 0.56 -3.66 -16.09
N PHE A 120 -0.51 -3.61 -15.31
CA PHE A 120 -1.83 -4.05 -15.76
C PHE A 120 -2.47 -3.17 -16.83
N ALA A 121 -2.04 -1.90 -16.98
CA ALA A 121 -2.50 -1.05 -18.07
C ALA A 121 -2.19 -1.68 -19.45
N THR A 122 -1.02 -2.31 -19.60
CA THR A 122 -0.63 -3.00 -20.85
C THR A 122 -1.54 -4.20 -21.13
N VAL A 123 -1.91 -4.95 -20.10
CA VAL A 123 -2.85 -6.08 -20.21
C VAL A 123 -4.23 -5.56 -20.62
N ARG A 124 -4.76 -4.55 -19.92
CA ARG A 124 -6.09 -3.97 -20.18
C ARG A 124 -6.22 -3.41 -21.59
N LEU A 125 -5.16 -2.78 -22.12
CA LEU A 125 -5.13 -2.28 -23.49
C LEU A 125 -5.38 -3.40 -24.51
N ARG A 126 -4.82 -4.59 -24.27
CA ARG A 126 -4.99 -5.75 -25.14
C ARG A 126 -6.32 -6.45 -24.91
N THR A 127 -6.73 -6.65 -23.67
CA THR A 127 -7.98 -7.36 -23.37
C THR A 127 -9.23 -6.55 -23.73
N LYS A 128 -9.17 -5.21 -23.76
CA LYS A 128 -10.31 -4.36 -24.13
C LYS A 128 -10.68 -4.46 -25.61
N VAL A 129 -9.70 -4.69 -26.49
CA VAL A 129 -9.94 -4.81 -27.94
C VAL A 129 -10.25 -6.24 -28.38
N THR A 130 -9.86 -7.24 -27.59
CA THR A 130 -10.15 -8.65 -27.90
C THR A 130 -11.58 -9.01 -27.50
N LYS A 131 -12.33 -9.63 -28.43
CA LYS A 131 -13.67 -10.17 -28.16
C LYS A 131 -13.58 -11.52 -27.41
N GLY A 132 -13.46 -11.44 -26.08
CA GLY A 132 -13.47 -12.59 -25.19
C GLY A 132 -12.13 -13.31 -25.06
N ALA A 133 -12.04 -14.24 -24.11
CA ALA A 133 -10.80 -14.94 -23.78
C ALA A 133 -10.43 -16.06 -24.77
N GLY A 134 -11.41 -16.53 -25.57
CA GLY A 134 -11.30 -17.78 -26.31
C GLY A 134 -11.29 -18.97 -25.34
N SER A 135 -10.13 -19.60 -25.17
CA SER A 135 -9.90 -20.69 -24.20
C SER A 135 -9.20 -20.18 -22.93
N ARG A 136 -9.18 -20.99 -21.86
CA ARG A 136 -8.40 -20.69 -20.65
C ARG A 136 -6.92 -20.44 -20.97
N ALA A 137 -6.33 -21.26 -21.84
CA ALA A 137 -4.94 -21.11 -22.24
C ALA A 137 -4.70 -19.79 -23.01
N ALA A 138 -5.60 -19.44 -23.92
CA ALA A 138 -5.54 -18.17 -24.65
C ALA A 138 -5.70 -16.96 -23.70
N GLY A 139 -6.64 -17.04 -22.75
CA GLY A 139 -6.81 -16.02 -21.70
C GLY A 139 -5.54 -15.83 -20.85
N LEU A 140 -4.91 -16.93 -20.43
CA LEU A 140 -3.64 -16.87 -19.69
C LEU A 140 -2.53 -16.24 -20.54
N ALA A 141 -2.41 -16.61 -21.82
CA ALA A 141 -1.41 -16.02 -22.71
C ALA A 141 -1.64 -14.52 -22.92
N MET A 142 -2.90 -14.08 -22.99
CA MET A 142 -3.28 -12.66 -23.11
C MET A 142 -2.96 -11.81 -21.88
N VAL A 143 -2.73 -12.42 -20.71
CA VAL A 143 -2.24 -11.74 -19.52
C VAL A 143 -0.72 -11.88 -19.41
N PHE A 144 -0.21 -13.11 -19.53
CA PHE A 144 1.18 -13.44 -19.29
C PHE A 144 2.12 -12.71 -20.26
N LYS A 145 1.85 -12.76 -21.58
CA LYS A 145 2.74 -12.14 -22.58
C LYS A 145 2.82 -10.61 -22.46
N PRO A 146 1.71 -9.87 -22.24
CA PRO A 146 1.81 -8.44 -21.97
C PRO A 146 2.57 -8.11 -20.68
N VAL A 147 2.42 -8.91 -19.61
CA VAL A 147 3.20 -8.72 -18.37
C VAL A 147 4.68 -8.98 -18.63
N GLU A 148 5.02 -10.06 -19.34
CA GLU A 148 6.39 -10.40 -19.75
C GLU A 148 7.03 -9.28 -20.59
N SER A 149 6.25 -8.61 -21.45
CA SER A 149 6.71 -7.45 -22.21
C SER A 149 6.85 -6.19 -21.35
N ALA A 150 5.95 -5.98 -20.39
CA ALA A 150 6.02 -4.85 -19.46
C ALA A 150 7.24 -4.94 -18.53
N GLN A 151 7.63 -6.16 -18.13
CA GLN A 151 8.73 -6.38 -17.19
C GLN A 151 10.08 -5.81 -17.69
N ALA A 152 10.29 -5.81 -19.00
CA ALA A 152 11.52 -5.29 -19.61
C ALA A 152 11.72 -3.79 -19.40
N ARG A 153 10.67 -3.07 -18.97
CA ARG A 153 10.68 -1.61 -18.75
C ARG A 153 10.33 -1.25 -17.30
N TRP A 154 10.32 -2.21 -16.38
CA TRP A 154 10.06 -1.91 -14.97
C TRP A 154 11.18 -1.05 -14.39
N ARG A 155 10.78 0.05 -13.78
CA ARG A 155 11.67 0.92 -13.03
C ARG A 155 11.87 0.35 -11.63
N ALA A 156 13.10 0.38 -11.13
CA ALA A 156 13.38 0.06 -9.75
C ALA A 156 12.68 1.05 -8.78
N VAL A 157 12.44 0.60 -7.55
CA VAL A 157 12.05 1.52 -6.46
C VAL A 157 13.12 2.60 -6.28
N ASN A 158 12.74 3.76 -5.75
CA ASN A 158 13.72 4.80 -5.44
C ASN A 158 14.69 4.28 -4.36
N ALA A 159 15.96 4.65 -4.44
CA ALA A 159 17.03 4.13 -3.57
C ALA A 159 17.00 2.58 -3.46
N PRO A 160 17.22 1.85 -4.57
CA PRO A 160 17.08 0.39 -4.60
C PRO A 160 18.10 -0.34 -3.71
N HIS A 161 19.25 0.27 -3.42
CA HIS A 161 20.24 -0.28 -2.50
C HIS A 161 19.70 -0.46 -1.07
N LEU A 162 18.72 0.35 -0.65
CA LEU A 162 18.08 0.24 0.68
C LEU A 162 17.21 -1.01 0.82
N VAL A 163 16.80 -1.66 -0.29
CA VAL A 163 16.04 -2.91 -0.25
C VAL A 163 16.83 -4.02 0.45
N ALA A 164 18.16 -4.04 0.31
CA ALA A 164 19.00 -5.00 1.02
C ALA A 164 18.96 -4.77 2.54
N LEU A 165 18.96 -3.51 2.99
CA LEU A 165 18.86 -3.16 4.40
C LEU A 165 17.49 -3.50 4.99
N VAL A 166 16.41 -3.20 4.26
CA VAL A 166 15.05 -3.62 4.63
C VAL A 166 14.98 -5.14 4.79
N ARG A 167 15.55 -5.89 3.84
CA ARG A 167 15.63 -7.36 3.93
C ARG A 167 16.56 -7.85 5.04
N ALA A 168 17.52 -7.05 5.49
CA ALA A 168 18.39 -7.38 6.62
C ALA A 168 17.74 -7.05 7.98
N GLY A 169 16.55 -6.44 8.00
CA GLY A 169 15.86 -6.06 9.23
C GLY A 169 16.37 -4.75 9.83
N ALA A 170 16.99 -3.88 9.03
CA ALA A 170 17.38 -2.55 9.49
C ALA A 170 16.17 -1.74 9.95
N ARG A 171 16.36 -0.94 11.00
CA ARG A 171 15.31 -0.07 11.55
C ARG A 171 15.35 1.30 10.89
N PHE A 172 14.18 1.80 10.52
CA PHE A 172 14.02 3.15 9.99
C PHE A 172 13.13 3.96 10.94
N GLU A 173 13.59 5.14 11.33
CA GLU A 173 12.81 6.09 12.12
C GLU A 173 12.57 7.34 11.31
N ARG A 174 11.30 7.75 11.20
CA ARG A 174 10.88 8.86 10.33
C ARG A 174 11.42 8.74 8.90
N GLY A 175 11.57 7.50 8.41
CA GLY A 175 12.08 7.19 7.07
C GLY A 175 13.60 7.21 6.92
N HIS A 176 14.36 7.44 7.99
CA HIS A 176 15.82 7.44 7.98
C HIS A 176 16.39 6.20 8.66
N LEU A 177 17.49 5.66 8.12
CA LEU A 177 18.20 4.52 8.70
C LEU A 177 18.72 4.88 10.10
N VAL A 178 18.36 4.08 11.10
CA VAL A 178 18.96 4.17 12.43
C VAL A 178 20.16 3.23 12.46
N GLU A 179 21.35 3.79 12.38
CA GLU A 179 22.57 3.03 12.68
C GLU A 179 22.49 2.56 14.14
N ARG A 180 22.84 1.30 14.40
CA ARG A 180 22.94 0.82 15.78
C ARG A 180 23.92 1.71 16.51
N SER A 181 23.43 2.58 17.40
CA SER A 181 24.26 3.11 18.47
C SER A 181 24.82 1.88 19.19
N GLU A 182 26.14 1.75 19.20
CA GLU A 182 26.83 0.80 20.06
C GLU A 182 26.26 1.01 21.46
N ILE A 183 25.43 0.07 21.91
CA ILE A 183 25.20 -0.09 23.33
C ILE A 183 26.56 -0.55 23.83
N LEU A 184 27.38 0.43 24.26
CA LEU A 184 28.52 0.21 25.12
C LEU A 184 28.00 -0.63 26.27
N SER A 185 28.31 -1.92 26.22
CA SER A 185 28.10 -2.88 27.29
C SER A 185 28.84 -2.35 28.52
N ALA A 186 28.08 -1.88 29.50
CA ALA A 186 28.53 -1.77 30.89
C ALA A 186 28.57 -3.17 31.53
#